data_AF-Q8TD97-F1
#
_entry.id   AF-Q8TD97-F1
#
_cell.length_a   1.000
_cell.length_b   1.000
_cell.length_c   1.000
_cell.angle_alpha   90.00
_cell.angle_beta   90.00
_cell.angle_gamma   90.00
#
_symmetry.space_group_name_H-M   'P 1'
#
loop_
_entity.id
_entity.type
_entity.pdbx_description
1 polymer ?
#
loop_
_entity_poly.entity_id
_entity_poly.type
_entity_poly.pdbx_seq_one_letter_code
_entity_poly.pdbx_strand_id
1 'polypeptide(L)'
;LPSKSVAMQQKPTAYVRPMDGQDQAPSESPELKPLPEDYRQQTFEKTDLKVPAKAKLTKLKMPSQSVEFVYCQVCCEPFHKFCLEENERPLEDQLENWCCRRCKFCHVCGRQHQATKQLLECNKCRNSYHPECLGPNYPTKPTKK
;
A
#
# COMPACT_ATOMS: atom_id res chain seq x y z
N LEU A 1 63.74 -10.83 -6.81
CA LEU A 1 62.85 -9.64 -6.84
C LEU A 1 61.50 -10.05 -6.24
N PRO A 2 60.89 -9.23 -5.37
CA PRO A 2 60.19 -9.70 -4.18
C PRO A 2 58.73 -10.12 -4.38
N SER A 3 58.32 -11.05 -3.53
CA SER A 3 56.99 -11.63 -3.35
C SER A 3 55.97 -10.56 -2.93
N LYS A 4 54.87 -10.40 -3.67
CA LYS A 4 53.78 -9.50 -3.27
C LYS A 4 52.90 -10.20 -2.23
N SER A 5 52.97 -9.75 -0.98
CA SER A 5 52.05 -10.11 0.09
C SER A 5 50.67 -9.52 -0.16
N VAL A 6 49.62 -10.34 -0.06
CA VAL A 6 48.22 -9.89 -0.06
C VAL A 6 47.97 -9.08 1.21
N ALA A 7 47.75 -7.78 1.06
CA ALA A 7 47.31 -6.93 2.14
C ALA A 7 45.85 -7.25 2.48
N MET A 8 45.62 -7.92 3.60
CA MET A 8 44.29 -8.04 4.19
C MET A 8 43.89 -6.67 4.72
N GLN A 9 43.02 -5.98 3.99
CA GLN A 9 42.47 -4.69 4.39
C GLN A 9 41.60 -4.88 5.65
N GLN A 10 42.17 -4.63 6.82
CA GLN A 10 41.41 -4.62 8.07
C GLN A 10 40.47 -3.40 8.04
N LYS A 11 39.16 -3.65 8.07
CA LYS A 11 38.15 -2.58 8.22
C LYS A 11 38.40 -1.85 9.55
N PRO A 12 38.35 -0.51 9.57
CA PRO A 12 38.45 0.23 10.82
C PRO A 12 37.27 -0.16 11.73
N THR A 13 37.58 -0.71 12.90
CA THR A 13 36.57 -1.04 13.91
C THR A 13 36.07 0.28 14.48
N ALA A 14 34.86 0.70 14.09
CA ALA A 14 34.25 1.91 14.63
C ALA A 14 34.00 1.74 16.15
N TYR A 15 34.34 2.76 16.93
CA TYR A 15 34.09 2.79 18.37
C TYR A 15 32.58 2.80 18.62
N VAL A 16 32.03 1.69 19.14
CA VAL A 16 30.63 1.59 19.54
C VAL A 16 30.50 2.25 20.91
N ARG A 17 29.76 3.35 21.00
CA ARG A 17 29.48 4.03 22.28
C ARG A 17 28.58 3.12 23.13
N PRO A 18 28.90 2.84 24.40
CA PRO A 18 27.97 2.23 25.33
C PRO A 18 26.71 3.08 25.43
N MET A 19 25.53 2.46 25.33
CA MET A 19 24.26 3.13 25.58
C MET A 19 24.19 3.42 27.09
N ASP A 20 24.54 4.64 27.48
CA ASP A 20 24.29 5.15 28.84
C ASP A 20 22.98 5.94 28.80
N GLY A 21 21.95 5.49 29.52
CA GLY A 21 20.82 6.35 29.86
C GLY A 21 19.40 5.76 29.76
N GLN A 22 19.01 5.05 30.82
CA GLN A 22 17.75 5.26 31.55
C GLN A 22 16.42 4.83 30.91
N ASP A 23 16.15 3.52 30.93
CA ASP A 23 14.79 2.96 30.87
C ASP A 23 14.02 3.30 32.15
N GLN A 24 13.35 4.44 32.15
CA GLN A 24 12.20 4.65 33.02
C GLN A 24 11.23 5.59 32.33
N ALA A 25 10.38 5.04 31.46
CA ALA A 25 9.15 5.72 31.09
C ALA A 25 8.33 5.88 32.38
N PRO A 26 7.99 7.11 32.82
CA PRO A 26 7.04 7.28 33.91
C PRO A 26 5.76 6.53 33.54
N SER A 27 5.24 5.71 34.44
CA SER A 27 4.07 4.84 34.21
C SER A 27 2.75 5.58 34.04
N GLU A 28 2.76 6.90 33.97
CA GLU A 28 1.55 7.71 33.95
C GLU A 28 1.49 8.59 32.70
N SER A 29 0.47 8.31 31.88
CA SER A 29 0.13 9.09 30.70
C SER A 29 -0.41 10.46 31.14
N PRO A 30 -0.02 11.58 30.51
CA PRO A 30 -0.50 12.89 30.91
C PRO A 30 -2.03 12.96 30.78
N GLU A 31 -2.73 13.37 31.84
CA GLU A 31 -4.18 13.58 31.77
C GLU A 31 -4.52 14.68 30.75
N LEU A 32 -5.45 14.37 29.86
CA LEU A 32 -6.03 15.34 28.94
C LEU A 32 -6.79 16.39 29.75
N LYS A 33 -6.47 17.67 29.57
CA LYS A 33 -7.29 18.76 30.10
C LYS A 33 -8.74 18.58 29.61
N PRO A 34 -9.73 18.65 30.52
CA PRO A 34 -11.12 18.75 30.11
C PRO A 34 -11.27 19.90 29.11
N LEU A 35 -11.98 19.64 28.01
CA LEU A 35 -12.29 20.67 27.04
C LEU A 35 -13.02 21.80 27.79
N PRO A 36 -12.58 23.06 27.69
CA PRO A 36 -13.30 24.16 28.29
C PRO A 36 -14.73 24.17 27.75
N GLU A 37 -15.71 24.15 28.65
CA GLU A 37 -17.15 24.17 28.35
C GLU A 37 -17.61 25.50 27.71
N ASP A 38 -16.68 26.37 27.32
CA ASP A 38 -16.94 27.68 26.74
C ASP A 38 -17.13 27.67 25.21
N TYR A 39 -17.00 26.52 24.53
CA TYR A 39 -17.63 26.37 23.20
C TYR A 39 -19.13 26.08 23.32
N ARG A 40 -19.77 26.75 24.29
CA ARG A 40 -21.21 26.86 24.45
C ARG A 40 -21.70 27.86 23.41
N GLN A 41 -22.20 27.32 22.30
CA GLN A 41 -23.22 27.94 21.45
C GLN A 41 -23.08 29.45 21.27
N GLN A 42 -22.30 29.88 20.27
CA GLN A 42 -22.58 31.17 19.64
C GLN A 42 -23.95 31.06 18.95
N THR A 43 -24.99 31.42 19.69
CA THR A 43 -26.26 31.85 19.14
C THR A 43 -25.98 33.05 18.25
N PHE A 44 -25.87 32.83 16.95
CA PHE A 44 -25.92 33.88 15.95
C PHE A 44 -27.30 34.55 16.07
N GLU A 45 -27.29 35.80 16.52
CA GLU A 45 -28.48 36.62 16.50
C GLU A 45 -28.90 36.88 15.06
N LYS A 46 -30.18 36.61 14.83
CA LYS A 46 -30.93 36.69 13.57
C LYS A 46 -30.65 37.96 12.76
N THR A 47 -30.33 37.77 11.48
CA THR A 47 -30.86 38.65 10.41
C THR A 47 -31.90 37.85 9.64
N ASP A 48 -33.13 38.37 9.62
CA ASP A 48 -34.31 37.75 9.04
C ASP A 48 -34.23 37.78 7.51
N LEU A 49 -33.76 36.68 6.91
CA LEU A 49 -33.96 36.40 5.50
C LEU A 49 -34.88 35.18 5.40
N LYS A 50 -36.15 35.44 5.07
CA LYS A 50 -37.13 34.43 4.70
C LYS A 50 -36.60 33.57 3.54
N VAL A 51 -36.10 32.39 3.86
CA VAL A 51 -35.91 31.29 2.91
C VAL A 51 -36.82 30.13 3.34
N PRO A 52 -37.79 29.69 2.52
CA PRO A 52 -38.59 28.53 2.86
C PRO A 52 -37.80 27.27 2.47
N ALA A 53 -36.94 26.79 3.36
CA ALA A 53 -36.21 25.54 3.15
C ALA A 53 -36.66 24.50 4.19
N LYS A 54 -37.75 23.80 3.89
CA LYS A 54 -38.04 22.48 4.48
C LYS A 54 -37.49 21.39 3.56
N ALA A 55 -36.17 21.40 3.34
CA ALA A 55 -35.50 20.21 2.84
C ALA A 55 -35.26 19.28 4.04
N LYS A 56 -36.13 18.28 4.21
CA LYS A 56 -35.90 17.19 5.15
C LYS A 56 -34.67 16.44 4.66
N LEU A 57 -33.53 16.64 5.33
CA LEU A 57 -32.35 15.79 5.13
C LEU A 57 -32.75 14.37 5.54
N THR A 58 -32.99 13.52 4.55
CA THR A 58 -33.12 12.10 4.78
C THR A 58 -31.77 11.60 5.26
N LYS A 59 -31.74 11.03 6.47
CA LYS A 59 -30.56 10.34 7.00
C LYS A 59 -30.26 9.19 6.03
N LEU A 60 -29.30 9.40 5.12
CA LEU A 60 -28.79 8.34 4.27
C LEU A 60 -28.18 7.30 5.21
N LYS A 61 -28.91 6.20 5.41
CA LYS A 61 -28.45 5.08 6.20
C LYS A 61 -27.54 4.28 5.28
N MET A 62 -26.24 4.45 5.46
CA MET A 62 -25.24 3.65 4.76
C MET A 62 -25.55 2.17 5.02
N PRO A 63 -25.81 1.36 3.98
CA PRO A 63 -25.95 -0.08 4.18
C PRO A 63 -24.62 -0.59 4.74
N SER A 64 -24.67 -1.20 5.93
CA SER A 64 -23.59 -2.03 6.44
C SER A 64 -23.59 -3.30 5.60
N GLN A 65 -23.11 -3.21 4.36
CA GLN A 65 -22.69 -4.40 3.63
C GLN A 65 -21.32 -4.75 4.19
N SER A 66 -21.20 -5.97 4.70
CA SER A 66 -19.92 -6.63 4.90
C SER A 66 -19.22 -6.71 3.55
N VAL A 67 -18.45 -5.69 3.22
CA VAL A 67 -17.67 -5.62 1.98
C VAL A 67 -16.51 -6.61 2.12
N GLU A 68 -16.50 -7.64 1.27
CA GLU A 68 -15.40 -8.58 1.22
C GLU A 68 -14.18 -7.90 0.58
N PHE A 69 -13.11 -7.76 1.38
CA PHE A 69 -11.82 -7.25 0.92
C PHE A 69 -10.88 -8.37 0.55
N VAL A 70 -10.04 -8.12 -0.44
CA VAL A 70 -8.87 -8.93 -0.76
C VAL A 70 -7.64 -8.18 -0.26
N TYR A 71 -6.71 -8.89 0.38
CA TYR A 71 -5.50 -8.29 0.94
C TYR A 71 -4.29 -8.66 0.09
N CYS A 72 -3.45 -7.67 -0.20
CA CYS A 72 -2.19 -7.92 -0.90
C CYS A 72 -1.19 -8.59 0.03
N GLN A 73 -0.56 -9.68 -0.41
CA GLN A 73 0.44 -10.39 0.40
C GLN A 73 1.73 -9.58 0.63
N VAL A 74 2.00 -8.57 -0.20
CA VAL A 74 3.25 -7.80 -0.13
C VAL A 74 3.09 -6.50 0.67
N CYS A 75 2.02 -5.72 0.41
CA CYS A 75 1.80 -4.45 1.11
C CYS A 75 0.74 -4.50 2.20
N CYS A 76 0.03 -5.62 2.35
CA CYS A 76 -1.06 -5.80 3.31
C CYS A 76 -2.22 -4.78 3.17
N GLU A 77 -2.28 -4.02 2.07
CA GLU A 77 -3.37 -3.08 1.82
C GLU A 77 -4.66 -3.85 1.45
N PRO A 78 -5.83 -3.43 1.96
CA PRO A 78 -7.12 -3.97 1.57
C PRO A 78 -7.59 -3.41 0.23
N PHE A 79 -8.19 -4.26 -0.60
CA PHE A 79 -8.76 -3.89 -1.89
C PHE A 79 -10.18 -4.41 -1.99
N HIS A 80 -11.09 -3.57 -2.49
CA HIS A 80 -12.43 -4.03 -2.86
C HIS A 80 -12.36 -4.87 -4.14
N LYS A 81 -13.04 -6.02 -4.17
CA LYS A 81 -13.13 -6.89 -5.36
C LYS A 81 -13.60 -6.12 -6.62
N PHE A 82 -14.51 -5.16 -6.47
CA PHE A 82 -15.06 -4.38 -7.59
C PHE A 82 -14.16 -3.23 -8.07
N CYS A 83 -13.23 -2.74 -7.24
CA CYS A 83 -12.26 -1.72 -7.64
C CYS A 83 -11.10 -2.30 -8.47
N LEU A 84 -10.93 -3.63 -8.45
CA LEU A 84 -9.92 -4.32 -9.24
C LEU A 84 -10.40 -4.50 -10.69
N GLU A 85 -9.47 -4.36 -11.63
CA GLU A 85 -9.69 -4.71 -13.04
C GLU A 85 -9.98 -6.21 -13.16
N GLU A 86 -10.73 -6.61 -14.19
CA GLU A 86 -11.17 -8.01 -14.39
C GLU A 86 -9.99 -9.00 -14.39
N ASN A 87 -8.86 -8.60 -14.98
CA ASN A 87 -7.64 -9.40 -15.05
C ASN A 87 -6.86 -9.46 -13.72
N GLU A 88 -7.20 -8.61 -12.75
CA GLU A 88 -6.51 -8.48 -11.47
C GLU A 88 -7.30 -9.08 -10.31
N ARG A 89 -8.57 -9.45 -10.55
CA ARG A 89 -9.39 -10.10 -9.55
C ARG A 89 -8.80 -11.48 -9.24
N PRO A 90 -8.54 -11.81 -7.95
CA PRO A 90 -8.14 -13.16 -7.60
C PRO A 90 -9.27 -14.12 -7.96
N LEU A 91 -8.92 -15.27 -8.54
CA LEU A 91 -9.83 -16.43 -8.54
C LEU A 91 -9.99 -16.93 -7.11
N GLU A 92 -11.13 -17.55 -6.78
CA GLU A 92 -11.43 -18.07 -5.44
C GLU A 92 -10.30 -18.97 -4.88
N ASP A 93 -9.73 -19.85 -5.70
CA ASP A 93 -8.60 -20.73 -5.35
C ASP A 93 -7.25 -20.00 -5.17
N GLN A 94 -7.19 -18.70 -5.42
CA GLN A 94 -5.94 -17.94 -5.51
C GLN A 94 -5.89 -16.71 -4.59
N LEU A 95 -6.90 -16.51 -3.74
CA LEU A 95 -7.00 -15.34 -2.87
C LEU A 95 -5.80 -15.20 -1.91
N GLU A 96 -5.29 -16.30 -1.37
CA GLU A 96 -4.24 -16.29 -0.32
C GLU A 96 -2.85 -15.92 -0.83
N ASN A 97 -2.61 -16.00 -2.14
CA ASN A 97 -1.34 -15.59 -2.76
C ASN A 97 -1.50 -14.35 -3.65
N TRP A 98 -2.61 -13.64 -3.51
CA TRP A 98 -2.89 -12.49 -4.35
C TRP A 98 -1.95 -11.31 -4.04
N CYS A 99 -1.47 -10.67 -5.10
CA CYS A 99 -0.64 -9.48 -5.03
C CYS A 99 -1.28 -8.35 -5.83
N CYS A 100 -1.36 -7.16 -5.23
CA CYS A 100 -1.96 -5.99 -5.89
C CYS A 100 -1.09 -5.47 -7.03
N ARG A 101 -1.70 -4.69 -7.93
CA ARG A 101 -1.06 -4.06 -9.09
C ARG A 101 0.24 -3.32 -8.76
N ARG A 102 0.27 -2.64 -7.62
CA ARG A 102 1.43 -1.84 -7.17
C ARG A 102 2.62 -2.72 -6.74
N CYS A 103 2.32 -3.92 -6.26
CA CYS A 103 3.32 -4.89 -5.80
C CYS A 103 3.73 -5.89 -6.88
N LYS A 104 2.97 -5.99 -7.99
CA LYS A 104 3.40 -6.77 -9.16
C LYS A 104 4.50 -6.02 -9.92
N PHE A 105 5.63 -6.69 -10.12
CA PHE A 105 6.77 -6.17 -10.86
C PHE A 105 7.34 -7.22 -11.81
N CYS A 106 8.02 -6.75 -12.86
CA CYS A 106 8.75 -7.62 -13.76
C CYS A 106 9.98 -8.21 -13.06
N HIS A 107 10.05 -9.53 -12.97
CA HIS A 107 11.17 -10.21 -12.31
C HIS A 107 12.51 -10.06 -13.05
N VAL A 108 12.50 -9.59 -14.30
CA VAL A 108 13.71 -9.36 -15.12
C VAL A 108 14.23 -7.93 -14.97
N CYS A 109 13.36 -6.93 -15.06
CA CYS A 109 13.78 -5.52 -15.05
C CYS A 109 13.46 -4.76 -13.75
N GLY A 110 12.77 -5.39 -12.80
CA GLY A 110 12.40 -4.82 -11.51
C GLY A 110 11.33 -3.71 -11.57
N ARG A 111 10.77 -3.42 -12.75
CA ARG A 111 9.78 -2.34 -12.92
C ARG A 111 8.36 -2.87 -12.67
N GLN A 112 7.58 -2.07 -11.96
CA GLN A 112 6.16 -2.29 -11.66
C GLN A 112 5.26 -2.14 -12.89
N HIS A 113 4.04 -2.67 -12.80
CA HIS A 113 3.03 -2.62 -13.85
C HIS A 113 2.79 -1.18 -14.34
N GLN A 114 2.80 -0.95 -15.66
CA GLN A 114 2.39 0.32 -16.28
C GLN A 114 1.14 0.08 -17.12
N ALA A 115 0.22 1.05 -17.17
CA ALA A 115 -1.02 0.92 -17.97
C ALA A 115 -0.75 0.59 -19.45
N THR A 116 0.40 0.99 -19.98
CA THR A 116 0.83 0.74 -21.36
C THR A 116 1.65 -0.54 -21.55
N LYS A 117 2.08 -1.21 -20.47
CA LYS A 117 2.93 -2.40 -20.51
C LYS A 117 2.36 -3.46 -19.58
N GLN A 118 1.47 -4.28 -20.14
CA GLN A 118 0.91 -5.43 -19.45
C GLN A 118 2.03 -6.39 -19.02
N LEU A 119 1.96 -6.83 -17.76
CA LEU A 119 2.80 -7.92 -17.26
C LEU A 119 2.09 -9.26 -17.52
N LEU A 120 2.83 -10.23 -18.04
CA LEU A 120 2.43 -11.62 -18.15
C LEU A 120 2.77 -12.37 -16.87
N GLU A 121 1.89 -13.24 -16.41
CA GLU A 121 2.11 -14.05 -15.20
C GLU A 121 2.42 -15.51 -15.55
N CYS A 122 3.43 -16.10 -14.91
CA CYS A 122 3.73 -17.52 -15.07
C CYS A 122 2.79 -18.38 -14.22
N ASN A 123 2.08 -19.33 -14.83
CA ASN A 123 1.19 -20.24 -14.10
C ASN A 123 1.88 -21.13 -13.04
N LYS A 124 3.20 -21.35 -13.13
CA LYS A 124 3.94 -22.20 -12.19
C LYS A 124 4.44 -21.44 -10.97
N CYS A 125 5.09 -20.29 -11.18
CA CYS A 125 5.74 -19.52 -10.12
C CYS A 125 5.04 -18.20 -9.78
N ARG A 126 3.98 -17.82 -10.50
CA ARG A 126 3.26 -16.54 -10.42
C ARG A 126 4.11 -15.28 -10.57
N ASN A 127 5.36 -15.45 -11.01
CA ASN A 127 6.20 -14.31 -11.34
C ASN A 127 5.65 -13.58 -12.55
N SER A 128 5.78 -12.26 -12.51
CA SER A 128 5.34 -11.36 -13.56
C SER A 128 6.51 -10.96 -14.46
N TYR A 129 6.25 -10.84 -15.76
CA TYR A 129 7.25 -10.59 -16.79
C TYR A 129 6.70 -9.67 -17.87
N HIS A 130 7.48 -8.70 -18.36
CA HIS A 130 7.10 -8.02 -19.60
C HIS A 130 7.29 -8.98 -20.79
N PRO A 131 6.43 -8.92 -21.82
CA PRO A 131 6.63 -9.69 -23.04
C PRO A 131 8.01 -9.44 -23.65
N GLU A 132 8.50 -8.19 -23.61
CA GLU A 132 9.81 -7.81 -24.14
C GLU A 132 10.98 -8.33 -23.28
N CYS A 133 10.74 -8.60 -21.99
CA CYS A 133 11.75 -9.12 -21.07
C CYS A 133 11.94 -10.65 -21.15
N LEU A 134 11.04 -11.37 -21.83
CA LEU A 134 11.14 -12.82 -22.05
C LEU A 134 12.05 -13.18 -23.24
N GLY A 135 12.41 -12.18 -24.06
CA GLY A 135 13.32 -12.33 -25.19
C GLY A 135 12.64 -12.55 -26.54
N PRO A 136 13.41 -12.54 -27.64
CA PRO A 136 12.89 -12.49 -29.01
C PRO A 136 12.16 -13.76 -29.47
N ASN A 137 12.33 -14.88 -28.74
CA ASN A 137 11.66 -16.15 -29.04
C ASN A 137 10.26 -16.25 -28.41
N TYR A 138 9.89 -15.32 -27.53
CA TYR A 138 8.54 -15.30 -26.97
C TYR A 138 7.59 -14.67 -28.00
N PRO A 139 6.51 -15.37 -28.41
CA PRO A 139 5.60 -14.88 -29.44
C PRO A 139 4.81 -13.68 -28.89
N THR A 140 5.28 -12.47 -29.20
CA THR A 140 4.62 -11.21 -28.83
C THR A 140 3.68 -10.68 -29.90
N LYS A 141 3.67 -11.30 -31.09
CA LYS A 141 2.83 -10.89 -32.22
C LYS A 141 1.73 -11.91 -32.46
N PRO A 142 0.47 -11.50 -32.65
CA PRO A 142 -0.56 -12.41 -33.12
C PRO A 142 -0.14 -12.93 -34.49
N THR A 143 0.10 -14.24 -34.58
CA THR A 143 0.29 -14.93 -35.86
C THR A 143 -1.01 -14.77 -36.63
N LYS A 144 -1.02 -13.90 -37.65
CA LYS A 144 -2.11 -13.82 -38.63
C LYS A 144 -2.24 -15.21 -39.26
N LYS A 145 -3.39 -15.85 -39.05
CA LYS A 145 -3.86 -16.95 -39.88
C LYS A 145 -4.47 -16.39 -41.16
#